data_AF-A0A972EMU8-F1
#
_entry.id   AF-A0A972EMU8-F1
#
_cell.length_a   1.000
_cell.length_b   1.000
_cell.length_c   1.000
_cell.angle_alpha   90.00
_cell.angle_beta   90.00
_cell.angle_gamma   90.00
#
_symmetry.space_group_name_H-M   'P 1'
#
loop_
_entity.id
_entity.type
_entity.pdbx_description
1 polymer ?
#
loop_
_entity_poly.entity_id
_entity_poly.type
_entity_poly.pdbx_seq_one_letter_code
_entity_poly.pdbx_strand_id
1 'polypeptide(L)'
;MRLQAMHEKYGDQIIIKNIDLNQVPDAANDFPLSFVPAQFMYQADGTPFVPSETTPVQLQRHFLRGTSEHVLTGHVGAIQDEPFEQLILELIND
;
A
#
# COMPACT_ATOMS: atom_id res chain seq x y z
N MET A 1 5.50 -6.34 14.45
CA MET A 1 4.36 -6.99 15.12
C MET A 1 3.06 -6.78 14.35
N ARG A 2 2.63 -5.54 14.11
CA ARG A 2 1.37 -5.22 13.40
C ARG A 2 1.20 -5.88 12.02
N LEU A 3 2.15 -5.73 11.09
CA LEU A 3 2.04 -6.29 9.73
C LEU A 3 1.95 -7.82 9.74
N GLN A 4 2.70 -8.46 10.64
CA GLN A 4 2.63 -9.90 10.83
C GLN A 4 1.27 -10.34 11.38
N ALA A 5 0.74 -9.64 12.40
CA ALA A 5 -0.59 -9.93 12.93
C ALA A 5 -1.69 -9.77 11.88
N MET A 6 -1.60 -8.77 11.01
CA MET A 6 -2.53 -8.61 9.89
C MET A 6 -2.39 -9.70 8.84
N HIS A 7 -1.15 -10.08 8.51
CA HIS A 7 -0.90 -11.21 7.61
C HIS A 7 -1.44 -12.53 8.19
N GLU A 8 -1.29 -12.79 9.48
CA GLU A 8 -1.85 -13.98 10.13
C GLU A 8 -3.38 -13.95 10.16
N LYS A 9 -3.98 -12.77 10.36
CA LYS A 9 -5.44 -12.60 10.42
C LYS A 9 -6.11 -12.73 9.04
N TYR A 10 -5.46 -12.27 7.98
CA TYR A 10 -6.03 -12.16 6.63
C TYR A 10 -5.25 -12.95 5.58
N GLY A 11 -4.41 -13.90 5.97
CA GLY A 11 -3.31 -14.46 5.14
C GLY A 11 -3.72 -15.09 3.82
N ASP A 12 -4.94 -15.62 3.72
CA ASP A 12 -5.47 -16.21 2.48
C ASP A 12 -6.14 -15.18 1.55
N GLN A 13 -6.29 -13.93 2.02
CA GLN A 13 -7.02 -12.87 1.33
C GLN A 13 -6.11 -11.71 0.92
N ILE A 14 -5.02 -11.47 1.65
CA ILE A 14 -4.08 -10.39 1.36
C ILE A 14 -2.63 -10.82 1.58
N ILE A 15 -1.77 -10.40 0.65
CA ILE A 15 -0.32 -10.55 0.77
C ILE A 15 0.25 -9.23 1.30
N ILE A 16 0.93 -9.28 2.44
CA ILE A 16 1.65 -8.15 3.00
C ILE A 16 3.15 -8.42 2.91
N LYS A 17 3.85 -7.67 2.06
CA LYS A 17 5.31 -7.74 1.93
C LYS A 17 5.96 -6.54 2.60
N ASN A 18 6.78 -6.78 3.62
CA ASN A 18 7.62 -5.76 4.24
C ASN A 18 9.03 -5.83 3.65
N ILE A 19 9.60 -4.66 3.31
CA ILE A 19 10.96 -4.54 2.78
C ILE A 19 11.74 -3.59 3.69
N ASP A 20 12.86 -4.07 4.23
CA ASP A 20 13.82 -3.26 4.97
C ASP A 20 14.88 -2.69 4.02
N LEU A 21 14.82 -1.38 3.79
CA LEU A 21 15.74 -0.69 2.89
C LEU A 21 17.18 -0.66 3.42
N ASN A 22 17.42 -0.91 4.70
CA ASN A 22 18.80 -1.05 5.20
C ASN A 22 19.45 -2.35 4.69
N GLN A 23 18.64 -3.37 4.42
CA GLN A 23 19.10 -4.67 3.91
C GLN A 23 19.06 -4.72 2.37
N VAL A 24 18.08 -4.06 1.76
CA VAL A 24 17.89 -4.02 0.30
C VAL A 24 17.66 -2.58 -0.17
N PRO A 25 18.70 -1.73 -0.18
CA PRO A 25 18.55 -0.30 -0.43
C PRO A 25 17.98 0.03 -1.81
N ASP A 26 18.29 -0.80 -2.82
CA ASP A 26 17.85 -0.58 -4.19
C ASP A 26 16.36 -0.90 -4.41
N ALA A 27 15.69 -1.56 -3.47
CA ALA A 27 14.26 -1.89 -3.60
C ALA A 27 13.37 -0.65 -3.65
N ALA A 28 13.88 0.51 -3.22
CA ALA A 28 13.17 1.78 -3.27
C ALA A 28 13.27 2.48 -4.64
N ASN A 29 14.21 2.08 -5.51
CA ASN A 29 14.52 2.82 -6.75
C ASN A 29 13.35 2.86 -7.73
N ASP A 30 12.49 1.83 -7.73
CA ASP A 30 11.33 1.73 -8.61
C ASP A 30 10.09 2.48 -8.06
N PHE A 31 10.19 3.07 -6.87
CA PHE A 31 9.09 3.73 -6.19
C PHE A 31 9.35 5.24 -6.04
N PRO A 32 8.31 6.08 -6.11
CA PRO A 32 8.42 7.52 -5.92
C PRO A 32 8.58 7.88 -4.42
N LEU A 33 9.61 7.35 -3.77
CA LEU A 33 9.85 7.49 -2.34
C LEU A 33 10.63 8.76 -2.01
N SER A 34 10.10 9.55 -1.08
CA SER A 34 10.78 10.71 -0.48
C SER A 34 11.04 10.52 1.02
N PHE A 35 10.33 9.59 1.66
CA PHE A 35 10.40 9.32 3.10
C PHE A 35 9.93 7.90 3.42
N VAL A 36 10.32 7.38 4.58
CA VAL A 36 9.88 6.07 5.10
C VAL A 36 9.30 6.23 6.53
N PRO A 37 8.31 5.41 6.94
CA PRO A 37 7.73 4.29 6.22
C PRO A 37 6.80 4.73 5.09
N ALA A 38 6.71 3.90 4.05
CA ALA A 38 5.77 4.07 2.95
C ALA A 38 5.10 2.73 2.64
N GLN A 39 3.87 2.76 2.15
CA GLN A 39 3.10 1.59 1.78
C GLN A 39 2.48 1.81 0.41
N PHE A 40 2.46 0.75 -0.40
CA PHE A 40 1.83 0.74 -1.73
C PHE A 40 0.80 -0.37 -1.79
N MET A 41 -0.33 -0.09 -2.42
CA MET A 41 -1.51 -0.93 -2.43
C MET A 41 -1.83 -1.33 -3.87
N TYR A 42 -2.00 -2.63 -4.06
CA TYR A 42 -2.29 -3.24 -5.36
C TYR A 42 -3.48 -4.17 -5.20
N GLN A 43 -4.28 -4.27 -6.25
CA GLN A 43 -5.32 -5.29 -6.38
C GLN A 43 -4.68 -6.66 -6.67
N ALA A 44 -5.49 -7.72 -6.56
CA ALA A 44 -5.05 -9.09 -6.80
C ALA A 44 -4.51 -9.34 -8.22
N ASP A 45 -4.97 -8.57 -9.20
CA ASP A 45 -4.51 -8.63 -10.60
C ASP A 45 -3.24 -7.81 -10.86
N GLY A 46 -2.70 -7.14 -9.84
CA GLY A 46 -1.50 -6.33 -9.89
C GLY A 46 -1.74 -4.88 -10.32
N THR A 47 -2.97 -4.47 -10.61
CA THR A 47 -3.30 -3.07 -10.88
C THR A 47 -3.25 -2.23 -9.60
N PRO A 48 -2.98 -0.91 -9.68
CA PRO A 48 -2.94 -0.06 -8.51
C PRO A 48 -4.34 0.14 -7.91
N PHE A 49 -4.44 -0.03 -6.60
CA PHE A 49 -5.71 0.10 -5.85
C PHE A 49 -6.35 1.48 -6.06
N VAL A 50 -7.66 1.54 -6.26
CA VAL A 50 -8.38 2.83 -6.38
C VAL A 50 -9.18 3.07 -5.10
N PRO A 51 -8.77 4.01 -4.23
CA PRO A 51 -9.48 4.27 -2.98
C PRO A 51 -10.90 4.78 -3.22
N SER A 52 -11.85 4.32 -2.42
CA SER A 52 -13.19 4.89 -2.36
C SER A 52 -13.18 6.28 -1.69
N GLU A 53 -14.31 6.99 -1.78
CA GLU A 53 -14.48 8.27 -1.06
C GLU A 53 -14.46 8.10 0.46
N THR A 54 -14.66 6.87 0.95
CA THR A 54 -14.73 6.52 2.38
C THR A 54 -13.43 5.92 2.92
N THR A 55 -12.38 5.77 2.10
CA THR A 55 -11.10 5.22 2.56
C THR A 55 -10.58 6.02 3.77
N PRO A 56 -10.29 5.37 4.91
CA PRO A 56 -9.99 6.04 6.19
C PRO A 56 -8.56 6.61 6.26
N VAL A 57 -7.76 6.37 5.22
CA VAL A 57 -6.38 6.81 5.11
C VAL A 57 -6.26 7.64 3.84
N GLN A 58 -5.58 8.78 3.93
CA GLN A 58 -5.26 9.56 2.74
C GLN A 58 -4.25 8.80 1.87
N LEU A 59 -4.68 8.37 0.70
CA LEU A 59 -3.83 7.72 -0.30
C LEU A 59 -3.54 8.66 -1.47
N GLN A 60 -2.32 8.59 -1.99
CA GLN A 60 -1.89 9.29 -3.18
C GLN A 60 -1.91 8.33 -4.37
N ARG A 61 -2.59 8.74 -5.44
CA ARG A 61 -2.51 8.09 -6.75
C ARG A 61 -1.40 8.73 -7.57
N HIS A 62 -0.57 7.90 -8.18
CA HIS A 62 0.49 8.31 -9.09
C HIS A 62 0.14 7.90 -10.51
N PHE A 63 0.39 8.81 -11.44
CA PHE A 63 0.09 8.63 -12.86
C PHE A 63 1.37 8.69 -13.66
N LEU A 64 1.44 7.89 -14.73
CA LEU A 64 2.58 7.92 -15.63
C LEU A 64 2.67 9.29 -16.30
N ARG A 65 3.84 9.92 -16.21
CA ARG A 65 4.05 11.30 -16.67
C ARG A 65 3.68 11.46 -18.14
N GLY A 66 2.84 12.45 -18.43
CA GLY A 66 2.39 12.75 -19.79
C GLY A 66 1.21 11.89 -20.25
N THR A 67 0.64 11.07 -19.37
CA THR A 67 -0.55 10.25 -19.62
C THR A 67 -1.55 10.39 -18.48
N SER A 68 -2.74 9.80 -18.64
CA SER A 68 -3.72 9.62 -17.56
C SER A 68 -3.68 8.20 -16.98
N GLU A 69 -2.65 7.43 -17.26
CA GLU A 69 -2.52 6.04 -16.79
C GLU A 69 -2.16 6.02 -15.31
N HIS A 70 -3.04 5.42 -14.51
CA HIS A 70 -2.83 5.20 -13.07
C HIS A 70 -1.87 4.03 -12.88
N VAL A 71 -0.75 4.25 -12.19
CA VAL A 71 0.32 3.24 -12.07
C VAL A 71 0.61 2.81 -10.64
N LEU A 72 0.36 3.65 -9.64
CA LEU A 72 0.60 3.32 -8.23
C LEU A 72 -0.39 4.04 -7.32
N THR A 73 -0.77 3.37 -6.24
CA THR A 73 -1.41 3.99 -5.07
C THR A 73 -0.56 3.75 -3.85
N GLY A 74 -0.30 4.81 -3.08
CA GLY A 74 0.50 4.68 -1.87
C GLY A 74 0.21 5.71 -0.79
N HIS A 75 0.79 5.47 0.37
CA HIS A 75 0.78 6.35 1.53
C HIS A 75 2.21 6.49 2.07
N VAL A 76 2.59 7.69 2.46
CA VAL A 76 3.86 7.98 3.13
C VAL A 76 3.55 8.41 4.55
N GLY A 77 4.13 7.70 5.51
CA GLY A 77 3.91 7.93 6.93
C GLY A 77 3.45 6.70 7.68
N ALA A 78 3.33 6.85 8.99
CA ALA A 78 2.75 5.84 9.86
C ALA A 78 1.22 5.94 9.81
N ILE A 79 0.56 4.80 9.59
CA ILE A 79 -0.89 4.67 9.68
C ILE A 79 -1.23 4.15 11.08
N GLN A 80 -2.33 4.57 11.70
CA GLN A 80 -2.82 3.98 12.97
C GLN A 80 -3.45 2.60 12.74
N ASP A 81 -3.61 1.78 13.79
CA ASP A 81 -4.04 0.39 13.66
C ASP A 81 -5.44 0.26 13.04
N GLU A 82 -6.43 0.97 13.59
CA GLU A 82 -7.83 0.91 13.12
C GLU A 82 -8.01 1.36 11.65
N PRO A 83 -7.51 2.54 11.20
CA PRO A 83 -7.61 2.94 9.79
C PRO A 83 -6.94 1.97 8.82
N PHE A 84 -5.86 1.31 9.25
CA PHE A 84 -5.17 0.35 8.39
C PHE A 84 -5.88 -0.97 8.29
N GLU A 85 -6.47 -1.44 9.37
CA GLU A 85 -7.33 -2.61 9.32
C GLU A 85 -8.54 -2.36 8.40
N GLN A 86 -9.17 -1.19 8.50
CA GLN A 86 -10.26 -0.80 7.60
C GLN A 86 -9.80 -0.72 6.14
N LEU A 87 -8.61 -0.16 5.86
CA LEU A 87 -8.03 -0.17 4.53
C LEU A 87 -7.77 -1.60 4.01
N ILE A 88 -7.27 -2.51 4.84
CA ILE A 88 -7.09 -3.92 4.47
C ILE A 88 -8.42 -4.56 4.11
N LEU A 89 -9.47 -4.30 4.90
CA LEU A 89 -10.80 -4.80 4.60
C LEU A 89 -11.35 -4.23 3.28
N GLU A 90 -11.07 -2.96 2.98
CA GLU A 90 -11.43 -2.37 1.68
C GLU A 90 -10.71 -3.09 0.54
N LEU A 91 -9.40 -3.31 0.66
CA LEU A 91 -8.59 -4.05 -0.34
C LEU A 91 -9.06 -5.49 -0.59
N ILE A 92 -9.59 -6.16 0.43
CA ILE A 92 -10.08 -7.54 0.32
C ILE A 92 -11.44 -7.61 -0.39
N ASN A 93 -12.24 -6.53 -0.30
CA ASN A 93 -13.62 -6.51 -0.79
C ASN A 93 -13.79 -5.77 -2.14
N ASP A 94 -12.71 -5.26 -2.71
CA ASP A 94 -12.64 -4.63 -4.05
C ASP A 94 -12.55 -5.69 -5.15
#